data_AF-H2YH81-F1
#
_entry.id   AF-H2YH81-F1
#
_cell.length_a   1.000
_cell.length_b   1.000
_cell.length_c   1.000
_cell.angle_alpha   90.00
_cell.angle_beta   90.00
_cell.angle_gamma   90.00
#
_symmetry.space_group_name_H-M   'P 1'
#
loop_
_entity.id
_entity.type
_entity.pdbx_description
1 polymer ?
#
loop_
_entity_poly.entity_id
_entity_poly.type
_entity_poly.pdbx_seq_one_letter_code
_entity_poly.pdbx_strand_id
1 'polypeptide(L)'
;MTHILKSINEASDIASMFKYICHVVIFDQQGISSKYLETFPCYLVSRLQVLTGYEVPGPVMVITMEFGKNYSGAGVDPFPIERTVFEASASHRSSSLHPVFYFYKQVFNDQSFFERPLDWNLPIPDRLLHLMEDFSLQYDLPSSHVLMLRRFMEETLGHDLRNWFAEDCLKISLTSSLLPFGCHGNNSSLITRSTELLTSSLPFKQEFLPFQIISES
;
A
#
# COMPACT_ATOMS: atom_id res chain seq x y z
N MET A 1 3.89 -1.12 6.78
CA MET A 1 3.37 -2.43 6.31
C MET A 1 3.17 -3.43 7.46
N THR A 2 4.16 -3.68 8.33
CA THR A 2 4.04 -4.68 9.41
C THR A 2 2.86 -4.45 10.36
N HIS A 3 2.60 -3.19 10.73
CA HIS A 3 1.46 -2.84 11.58
C HIS A 3 0.12 -3.17 10.91
N ILE A 4 -0.03 -2.83 9.62
CA ILE A 4 -1.23 -3.13 8.81
C ILE A 4 -1.52 -4.63 8.80
N LEU A 5 -0.52 -5.45 8.43
CA LEU A 5 -0.68 -6.90 8.38
C LEU A 5 -0.99 -7.50 9.75
N LYS A 6 -0.38 -6.98 10.81
CA LYS A 6 -0.68 -7.39 12.18
C LYS A 6 -2.14 -7.07 12.54
N SER A 7 -2.57 -5.82 12.37
CA SER A 7 -3.95 -5.39 12.72
C SER A 7 -5.02 -6.17 11.95
N ILE A 8 -4.75 -6.51 10.68
CA ILE A 8 -5.65 -7.32 9.85
C ILE A 8 -5.72 -8.77 10.36
N ASN A 9 -4.57 -9.42 10.60
CA ASN A 9 -4.51 -10.81 11.05
C ASN A 9 -5.03 -11.00 12.48
N GLU A 10 -4.88 -9.99 13.34
CA GLU A 10 -5.44 -10.01 14.70
C GLU A 10 -6.96 -9.77 14.70
N ALA A 11 -7.56 -9.45 13.54
CA ALA A 11 -8.94 -8.99 13.44
C ALA A 11 -9.24 -7.91 14.50
N SER A 12 -8.30 -6.95 14.62
CA SER A 12 -8.19 -6.01 15.75
C SER A 12 -9.43 -5.14 16.01
N ASP A 13 -10.43 -5.17 15.13
CA ASP A 13 -11.73 -4.55 15.33
C ASP A 13 -12.87 -5.39 14.73
N ILE A 14 -13.67 -6.04 15.59
CA ILE A 14 -14.79 -6.89 15.17
C ILE A 14 -15.90 -6.08 14.45
N ALA A 15 -16.01 -4.78 14.71
CA ALA A 15 -17.00 -3.92 14.05
C ALA A 15 -16.57 -3.54 12.62
N SER A 16 -15.29 -3.71 12.27
CA SER A 16 -14.81 -3.52 10.90
C SER A 16 -15.49 -4.45 9.91
N MET A 17 -16.00 -5.61 10.35
CA MET A 17 -16.73 -6.57 9.51
C MET A 17 -18.03 -6.02 8.91
N PHE A 18 -18.58 -4.95 9.49
CA PHE A 18 -19.84 -4.33 9.07
C PHE A 18 -19.64 -3.04 8.29
N LYS A 19 -18.43 -2.74 7.81
CA LYS A 19 -18.13 -1.56 6.96
C LYS A 19 -18.30 -0.18 7.62
N TYR A 20 -18.70 -0.12 8.90
CA TYR A 20 -18.90 1.16 9.62
C TYR A 20 -17.60 1.73 10.19
N ILE A 21 -16.67 0.85 10.56
CA ILE A 21 -15.38 1.22 11.14
C ILE A 21 -14.25 0.74 10.23
N CYS A 22 -13.20 1.55 10.13
CA CYS A 22 -12.01 1.27 9.34
C CYS A 22 -10.77 1.76 10.06
N HIS A 23 -9.63 1.26 9.58
CA HIS A 23 -8.34 1.79 9.92
C HIS A 23 -7.94 2.84 8.90
N VAL A 24 -7.28 3.91 9.34
CA VAL A 24 -6.84 5.00 8.47
C VAL A 24 -5.34 5.16 8.59
N VAL A 25 -4.64 5.12 7.46
CA VAL A 25 -3.21 5.37 7.34
C VAL A 25 -3.02 6.72 6.70
N ILE A 26 -2.48 7.66 7.47
CA ILE A 26 -2.16 9.02 7.00
C ILE A 26 -0.69 9.03 6.60
N PHE A 27 -0.40 9.27 5.34
CA PHE A 27 0.97 9.43 4.86
C PHE A 27 1.41 10.90 4.93
N ASP A 28 2.72 11.11 5.06
CA ASP A 28 3.29 12.43 4.79
C ASP A 28 3.21 12.79 3.30
N GLN A 29 3.58 14.03 2.96
CA GLN A 29 3.61 14.49 1.56
C GLN A 29 4.54 13.66 0.67
N GLN A 30 5.55 13.03 1.27
CA GLN A 30 6.57 12.29 0.56
C GLN A 30 6.22 10.80 0.46
N GLY A 31 5.18 10.30 1.14
CA GLY A 31 4.85 8.87 1.22
C GLY A 31 5.85 8.02 2.04
N ILE A 32 6.70 8.64 2.87
CA ILE A 32 7.80 7.95 3.57
C ILE A 32 7.40 7.54 4.98
N SER A 33 6.86 8.49 5.74
CA SER A 33 6.33 8.25 7.08
C SER A 33 4.81 8.14 7.04
N SER A 34 4.26 7.38 8.00
CA SER A 34 2.83 7.16 8.10
C SER A 34 2.38 7.13 9.55
N LYS A 35 1.22 7.72 9.84
CA LYS A 35 0.50 7.54 11.10
C LYS A 35 -0.65 6.57 10.88
N TYR A 36 -0.83 5.65 11.83
CA TYR A 36 -1.87 4.64 11.78
C TYR A 36 -2.93 4.94 12.83
N LEU A 37 -4.18 5.09 12.40
CA LEU A 37 -5.34 5.28 13.25
C LEU A 37 -6.19 4.03 13.21
N GLU A 38 -6.27 3.35 14.36
CA GLU A 38 -7.15 2.20 14.56
C GLU A 38 -8.57 2.67 14.86
N THR A 39 -9.56 1.90 14.39
CA THR A 39 -10.97 2.05 14.78
C THR A 39 -11.51 3.47 14.57
N PHE A 40 -11.58 3.91 13.32
CA PHE A 40 -12.14 5.20 12.93
C PHE A 40 -13.44 5.04 12.13
N PRO A 41 -14.50 5.84 12.39
CA PRO A 41 -15.74 5.76 11.62
C PRO A 41 -15.51 6.12 10.15
N CYS A 42 -15.80 5.20 9.24
CA CYS A 42 -15.49 5.37 7.81
C CYS A 42 -16.21 6.56 7.17
N TYR A 43 -17.44 6.82 7.63
CA TYR A 43 -18.25 7.93 7.15
C TYR A 43 -17.75 9.31 7.59
N LEU A 44 -16.77 9.36 8.51
CA LEU A 44 -16.21 10.61 9.01
C LEU A 44 -14.79 10.87 8.51
N VAL A 45 -14.28 10.04 7.58
CA VAL A 45 -12.90 10.19 7.06
C VAL A 45 -12.72 11.51 6.33
N SER A 46 -13.77 12.07 5.72
CA SER A 46 -13.74 13.41 5.15
C SER A 46 -13.43 14.52 6.16
N ARG A 47 -13.65 14.25 7.45
CA ARG A 47 -13.44 15.17 8.57
C ARG A 47 -12.32 14.71 9.50
N LEU A 48 -11.42 13.85 9.01
CA LEU A 48 -10.36 13.22 9.81
C LEU A 48 -9.54 14.26 10.59
N GLN A 49 -9.10 15.33 9.92
CA GLN A 49 -8.27 16.37 10.55
C GLN A 49 -9.01 17.12 11.66
N VAL A 50 -10.31 17.40 11.48
CA VAL A 50 -11.13 18.12 12.46
C VAL A 50 -11.41 17.28 13.70
N LEU A 51 -11.69 15.99 13.50
CA LEU A 51 -12.10 15.09 14.59
C LEU A 51 -10.92 14.52 15.38
N THR A 52 -9.80 14.29 14.73
CA THR A 52 -8.62 13.67 15.36
C THR A 52 -7.56 14.68 15.77
N GLY A 53 -7.57 15.88 15.19
CA GLY A 53 -6.50 16.87 15.34
C GLY A 53 -5.20 16.52 14.63
N TYR A 54 -5.12 15.36 13.94
CA TYR A 54 -3.96 15.01 13.14
C TYR A 54 -3.98 15.76 11.82
N GLU A 55 -2.87 16.41 11.48
CA GLU A 55 -2.66 16.95 10.15
C GLU A 55 -2.63 15.83 9.12
N VAL A 56 -3.25 16.10 7.96
CA VAL A 56 -3.30 15.18 6.83
C VAL A 56 -2.65 15.84 5.62
N PRO A 57 -1.31 15.91 5.60
CA PRO A 57 -0.59 16.71 4.60
C PRO A 57 -0.44 15.98 3.26
N GLY A 58 -0.67 14.67 3.21
CA GLY A 58 -0.44 13.82 2.05
C GLY A 58 -1.55 12.80 1.78
N PRO A 59 -1.24 11.72 1.05
CA PRO A 59 -2.18 10.66 0.73
C PRO A 59 -2.75 9.96 1.97
N VAL A 60 -3.92 9.36 1.81
CA VAL A 60 -4.58 8.57 2.85
C VAL A 60 -4.98 7.22 2.30
N MET A 61 -4.76 6.18 3.10
CA MET A 61 -5.26 4.84 2.83
C MET A 61 -6.26 4.44 3.92
N VAL A 62 -7.44 4.01 3.50
CA VAL A 62 -8.50 3.52 4.39
C VAL A 62 -8.61 2.02 4.20
N ILE A 63 -8.63 1.29 5.30
CA ILE A 63 -8.66 -0.18 5.32
C ILE A 63 -9.94 -0.61 6.04
N THR A 64 -10.77 -1.38 5.36
CA THR A 64 -12.02 -1.91 5.92
C THR A 64 -12.16 -3.39 5.58
N MET A 65 -12.89 -4.14 6.41
CA MET A 65 -13.22 -5.53 6.13
C MET A 65 -14.59 -5.56 5.45
N GLU A 66 -14.64 -6.07 4.23
CA GLU A 66 -15.88 -6.09 3.44
C GLU A 66 -16.27 -7.50 3.03
N PHE A 67 -17.57 -7.78 3.09
CA PHE A 67 -18.18 -8.81 2.25
C PHE A 67 -18.32 -8.31 0.82
N GLY A 68 -18.19 -9.22 -0.15
CA GLY A 68 -18.43 -8.94 -1.56
C GLY A 68 -19.76 -8.26 -1.84
N LYS A 69 -19.82 -7.55 -2.97
CA LYS A 69 -21.04 -6.89 -3.44
C LYS A 69 -22.11 -7.93 -3.75
N ASN A 70 -23.35 -7.67 -3.35
CA ASN A 70 -24.52 -8.53 -3.59
C ASN A 70 -24.55 -9.85 -2.81
N TYR A 71 -23.73 -10.03 -1.78
CA TYR A 71 -23.77 -11.23 -0.91
C TYR A 71 -24.29 -10.95 0.51
N SER A 72 -24.71 -9.70 0.76
CA SER A 72 -25.27 -9.27 2.04
C SER A 72 -26.57 -8.50 1.80
N GLY A 73 -27.66 -8.89 2.49
CA GLY A 73 -28.99 -8.29 2.33
C GLY A 73 -30.13 -9.27 2.64
N ALA A 74 -31.34 -8.74 2.81
CA ALA A 74 -32.52 -9.56 3.04
C ALA A 74 -32.85 -10.40 1.79
N GLY A 75 -32.95 -11.73 1.96
CA GLY A 75 -33.32 -12.66 0.89
C GLY A 75 -32.17 -13.05 -0.05
N VAL A 76 -30.94 -12.63 0.24
CA VAL A 76 -29.73 -13.00 -0.51
C VAL A 76 -29.08 -14.22 0.16
N ASP A 77 -28.67 -15.21 -0.64
CA ASP A 77 -27.88 -16.34 -0.15
C ASP A 77 -26.43 -15.89 0.12
N PRO A 78 -25.94 -15.96 1.37
CA PRO A 78 -24.55 -15.60 1.69
C PRO A 78 -23.53 -16.66 1.25
N PHE A 79 -23.97 -17.87 0.86
CA PHE A 79 -23.09 -18.98 0.47
C PHE A 79 -23.39 -19.56 -0.93
N PRO A 80 -23.39 -18.74 -1.99
CA PRO A 80 -23.60 -19.24 -3.33
C PRO A 80 -22.42 -20.11 -3.80
N ILE A 81 -22.67 -20.97 -4.79
CA ILE A 81 -21.69 -21.97 -5.28
C ILE A 81 -20.39 -21.31 -5.76
N GLU A 82 -20.47 -20.13 -6.39
CA GLU A 82 -19.31 -19.36 -6.87
C GLU A 82 -18.83 -18.30 -5.86
N ARG A 83 -18.85 -18.63 -4.56
CA ARG A 83 -18.51 -17.68 -3.49
C ARG A 83 -17.05 -17.25 -3.43
N THR A 84 -16.12 -18.15 -3.72
CA THR A 84 -14.69 -17.93 -3.48
C THR A 84 -13.98 -17.72 -4.80
N VAL A 85 -13.39 -16.53 -4.97
CA VAL A 85 -12.62 -16.17 -6.15
C VAL A 85 -11.16 -15.96 -5.75
N PHE A 86 -10.29 -16.85 -6.21
CA PHE A 86 -8.88 -16.90 -5.85
C PHE A 86 -8.02 -15.94 -6.67
N GLU A 87 -8.53 -15.48 -7.82
CA GLU A 87 -7.80 -14.61 -8.72
C GLU A 87 -7.84 -13.15 -8.27
N ALA A 88 -6.68 -12.51 -8.14
CA ALA A 88 -6.56 -11.12 -7.73
C ALA A 88 -7.38 -10.15 -8.62
N SER A 89 -7.47 -10.42 -9.93
CA SER A 89 -8.24 -9.61 -10.89
C SER A 89 -9.75 -9.64 -10.63
N ALA A 90 -10.23 -10.73 -10.03
CA ALA A 90 -11.64 -11.01 -9.81
C ALA A 90 -12.03 -10.99 -8.31
N SER A 91 -11.08 -10.70 -7.43
CA SER A 91 -11.23 -10.61 -5.97
C SER A 91 -12.40 -9.74 -5.51
N HIS A 92 -12.72 -8.66 -6.23
CA HIS A 92 -13.88 -7.79 -5.96
C HIS A 92 -15.26 -8.52 -6.03
N ARG A 93 -15.31 -9.72 -6.61
CA ARG A 93 -16.50 -10.58 -6.72
C ARG A 93 -16.62 -11.63 -5.63
N SER A 94 -15.59 -11.82 -4.80
CA SER A 94 -15.65 -12.84 -3.75
C SER A 94 -16.65 -12.45 -2.67
N SER A 95 -17.45 -13.41 -2.20
CA SER A 95 -18.39 -13.20 -1.10
C SER A 95 -17.74 -13.32 0.28
N SER A 96 -16.54 -13.90 0.36
CA SER A 96 -15.78 -14.02 1.61
C SER A 96 -15.50 -12.65 2.22
N LEU A 97 -15.49 -12.58 3.55
CA LEU A 97 -15.02 -11.39 4.26
C LEU A 97 -13.53 -11.20 3.97
N HIS A 98 -13.14 -10.00 3.53
CA HIS A 98 -11.75 -9.71 3.21
C HIS A 98 -11.38 -8.23 3.40
N PRO A 99 -10.11 -7.93 3.66
CA PRO A 99 -9.62 -6.56 3.73
C PRO A 99 -9.63 -5.89 2.36
N VAL A 100 -10.17 -4.68 2.33
CA VAL A 100 -10.22 -3.80 1.17
C VAL A 100 -9.47 -2.52 1.49
N PHE A 101 -8.51 -2.17 0.64
CA PHE A 101 -7.67 -0.99 0.77
C PHE A 101 -8.11 0.07 -0.23
N TYR A 102 -8.59 1.19 0.27
CA TYR A 102 -8.95 2.38 -0.48
C TYR A 102 -7.81 3.37 -0.39
N PHE A 103 -7.15 3.67 -1.50
CA PHE A 103 -6.10 4.68 -1.54
C PHE A 103 -6.61 5.97 -2.19
N TYR A 104 -6.41 7.08 -1.49
CA TYR A 104 -6.73 8.42 -1.95
C TYR A 104 -5.45 9.26 -1.96
N LYS A 105 -5.16 9.92 -3.08
CA LYS A 105 -4.05 10.88 -3.19
C LYS A 105 -4.26 12.08 -2.26
N GLN A 106 -5.51 12.42 -1.99
CA GLN A 106 -5.93 13.47 -1.06
C GLN A 106 -7.19 13.03 -0.33
N VAL A 107 -7.35 13.43 0.93
CA VAL A 107 -8.61 13.19 1.67
C VAL A 107 -9.79 13.78 0.92
N PHE A 108 -10.81 12.95 0.70
CA PHE A 108 -12.05 13.36 0.06
C PHE A 108 -12.85 14.30 0.97
N ASN A 109 -13.66 15.17 0.38
CA ASN A 109 -14.52 16.08 1.12
C ASN A 109 -15.91 15.47 1.39
N ASP A 110 -16.72 16.15 2.20
CA ASP A 110 -18.08 15.72 2.53
C ASP A 110 -18.96 15.59 1.27
N GLN A 111 -18.78 16.45 0.27
CA GLN A 111 -19.57 16.39 -0.96
C GLN A 111 -19.29 15.10 -1.73
N SER A 112 -18.02 14.75 -1.94
CA SER A 112 -17.61 13.49 -2.57
C SER A 112 -18.11 12.27 -1.78
N PHE A 113 -18.22 12.40 -0.46
CA PHE A 113 -18.85 11.39 0.38
C PHE A 113 -20.34 11.23 0.09
N PHE A 114 -21.10 12.31 -0.03
CA PHE A 114 -22.52 12.26 -0.36
C PHE A 114 -22.81 11.84 -1.81
N GLU A 115 -21.90 12.13 -2.73
CA GLU A 115 -22.00 11.78 -4.17
C GLU A 115 -21.53 10.35 -4.47
N ARG A 116 -21.08 9.59 -3.46
CA ARG A 116 -20.60 8.22 -3.66
C ARG A 116 -21.72 7.32 -4.20
N PRO A 117 -21.38 6.24 -4.94
CA PRO A 117 -22.37 5.25 -5.36
C PRO A 117 -23.13 4.65 -4.17
N LEU A 118 -24.42 4.38 -4.35
CA LEU A 118 -25.32 3.96 -3.26
C LEU A 118 -24.82 2.73 -2.48
N ASP A 119 -24.21 1.78 -3.19
CA ASP A 119 -23.73 0.51 -2.63
C ASP A 119 -22.30 0.58 -2.06
N TRP A 120 -21.69 1.76 -2.00
CA TRP A 120 -20.33 1.95 -1.52
C TRP A 120 -20.32 2.68 -0.17
N ASN A 121 -19.42 2.26 0.72
CA ASN A 121 -19.27 2.88 2.05
C ASN A 121 -18.41 4.14 2.00
N LEU A 122 -17.52 4.20 1.01
CA LEU A 122 -16.56 5.28 0.80
C LEU A 122 -16.66 5.79 -0.65
N PRO A 123 -16.19 7.01 -0.93
CA PRO A 123 -16.07 7.51 -2.29
C PRO A 123 -15.22 6.61 -3.18
N ILE A 124 -15.28 6.84 -4.49
CA ILE A 124 -14.44 6.12 -5.45
C ILE A 124 -12.97 6.49 -5.16
N PRO A 125 -12.10 5.53 -4.83
CA PRO A 125 -10.69 5.79 -4.55
C PRO A 125 -9.86 5.91 -5.84
N ASP A 126 -8.66 6.49 -5.74
CA ASP A 126 -7.69 6.52 -6.84
C ASP A 126 -7.16 5.13 -7.18
N ARG A 127 -7.00 4.28 -6.17
CA ARG A 127 -6.61 2.87 -6.28
C ARG A 127 -7.34 2.04 -5.24
N LEU A 128 -7.66 0.81 -5.62
CA LEU A 128 -8.40 -0.14 -4.80
C LEU A 128 -7.69 -1.49 -4.83
N LEU A 129 -7.52 -2.11 -3.67
CA LEU A 129 -7.01 -3.48 -3.55
C LEU A 129 -7.97 -4.30 -2.70
N HIS A 130 -8.43 -5.42 -3.24
CA HIS A 130 -9.11 -6.47 -2.50
C HIS A 130 -8.09 -7.57 -2.21
N LEU A 131 -7.77 -7.78 -0.94
CA LEU A 131 -6.79 -8.77 -0.51
C LEU A 131 -7.52 -10.04 -0.08
N MET A 132 -7.64 -10.99 -1.02
CA MET A 132 -8.42 -12.21 -0.81
C MET A 132 -7.66 -13.29 -0.06
N GLU A 133 -8.38 -14.08 0.73
CA GLU A 133 -7.93 -15.34 1.32
C GLU A 133 -9.06 -16.36 1.23
N ASP A 134 -8.71 -17.65 1.27
CA ASP A 134 -9.64 -18.73 0.98
C ASP A 134 -10.55 -19.09 2.14
N PHE A 135 -10.05 -19.30 3.36
CA PHE A 135 -10.88 -19.71 4.51
C PHE A 135 -10.29 -19.45 5.91
N SER A 136 -8.97 -19.34 6.04
CA SER A 136 -8.27 -19.23 7.32
C SER A 136 -8.31 -17.82 7.96
N LEU A 137 -8.74 -16.81 7.20
CA LEU A 137 -8.67 -15.39 7.56
C LEU A 137 -7.24 -14.95 7.92
N GLN A 138 -6.23 -15.61 7.35
CA GLN A 138 -4.81 -15.30 7.53
C GLN A 138 -4.23 -14.63 6.27
N TYR A 139 -3.87 -13.36 6.41
CA TYR A 139 -3.39 -12.49 5.34
C TYR A 139 -1.86 -12.30 5.37
N ASP A 140 -1.11 -13.29 5.84
CA ASP A 140 0.35 -13.22 6.03
C ASP A 140 1.17 -14.07 5.04
N LEU A 141 0.50 -14.85 4.17
CA LEU A 141 1.20 -15.66 3.17
C LEU A 141 2.09 -14.78 2.26
N PRO A 142 3.41 -15.06 2.17
CA PRO A 142 4.36 -14.14 1.52
C PRO A 142 4.11 -13.88 0.04
N SER A 143 3.73 -14.92 -0.72
CA SER A 143 3.61 -14.87 -2.17
C SER A 143 2.28 -14.26 -2.66
N SER A 144 1.19 -14.45 -1.91
CA SER A 144 -0.14 -13.96 -2.28
C SER A 144 -0.48 -12.64 -1.59
N HIS A 145 -0.24 -12.51 -0.28
CA HIS A 145 -0.76 -11.40 0.51
C HIS A 145 0.28 -10.31 0.69
N VAL A 146 1.43 -10.66 1.27
CA VAL A 146 2.47 -9.70 1.61
C VAL A 146 3.04 -9.06 0.35
N LEU A 147 3.35 -9.88 -0.67
CA LEU A 147 3.86 -9.38 -1.95
C LEU A 147 2.85 -8.47 -2.65
N MET A 148 1.57 -8.86 -2.69
CA MET A 148 0.55 -8.07 -3.37
C MET A 148 0.29 -6.73 -2.67
N LEU A 149 0.14 -6.74 -1.35
CA LEU A 149 -0.01 -5.52 -0.55
C LEU A 149 1.20 -4.61 -0.73
N ARG A 150 2.41 -5.18 -0.68
CA ARG A 150 3.64 -4.43 -0.90
C ARG A 150 3.64 -3.79 -2.28
N ARG A 151 3.37 -4.54 -3.35
CA ARG A 151 3.34 -4.00 -4.72
C ARG A 151 2.32 -2.89 -4.89
N PHE A 152 1.14 -3.05 -4.31
CA PHE A 152 0.13 -1.99 -4.28
C PHE A 152 0.63 -0.72 -3.58
N MET A 153 1.27 -0.86 -2.42
CA MET A 153 1.85 0.28 -1.70
C MET A 153 3.00 0.93 -2.47
N GLU A 154 3.87 0.15 -3.09
CA GLU A 154 4.98 0.66 -3.92
C GLU A 154 4.46 1.44 -5.13
N GLU A 155 3.41 0.94 -5.80
CA GLU A 155 2.80 1.62 -6.95
C GLU A 155 2.06 2.90 -6.54
N THR A 156 1.34 2.87 -5.42
CA THR A 156 0.56 4.02 -4.94
C THR A 156 1.43 5.13 -4.35
N LEU A 157 2.51 4.78 -3.65
CA LEU A 157 3.40 5.74 -2.98
C LEU A 157 4.62 6.11 -3.84
N GLY A 158 4.97 5.30 -4.85
CA GLY A 158 6.11 5.55 -5.73
C GLY A 158 7.48 5.23 -5.10
N HIS A 159 7.52 4.48 -4.01
CA HIS A 159 8.74 4.12 -3.29
C HIS A 159 8.94 2.62 -3.25
N ASP A 160 10.20 2.17 -3.28
CA ASP A 160 10.53 0.77 -3.03
C ASP A 160 10.49 0.47 -1.52
N LEU A 161 9.62 -0.45 -1.12
CA LEU A 161 9.38 -0.82 0.27
C LEU A 161 10.17 -2.09 0.68
N ARG A 162 11.21 -2.46 -0.07
CA ARG A 162 12.12 -3.56 0.28
C ARG A 162 12.82 -3.21 1.59
N ASN A 163 12.98 -4.22 2.44
CA ASN A 163 14.05 -4.18 3.42
C ASN A 163 15.36 -4.38 2.65
N TRP A 164 16.26 -3.41 2.77
CA TRP A 164 17.57 -3.46 2.14
C TRP A 164 18.63 -3.74 3.20
N PHE A 165 19.40 -4.80 3.01
CA PHE A 165 20.53 -5.09 3.88
C PHE A 165 21.77 -4.31 3.41
N ALA A 166 22.73 -4.09 4.31
CA ALA A 166 23.96 -3.35 4.01
C ALA A 166 24.72 -3.95 2.82
N GLU A 167 24.72 -5.28 2.69
CA GLU A 167 25.35 -6.01 1.59
C GLU A 167 24.67 -5.73 0.23
N ASP A 168 23.34 -5.71 0.20
CA ASP A 168 22.58 -5.40 -1.02
C ASP A 168 22.80 -3.95 -1.45
N CYS A 169 22.76 -3.02 -0.50
CA CYS A 169 23.03 -1.61 -0.77
C CYS A 169 24.45 -1.40 -1.31
N LEU A 170 25.45 -2.09 -0.75
CA LEU A 170 26.82 -2.05 -1.27
C LEU A 170 26.90 -2.62 -2.69
N LYS A 171 26.25 -3.75 -2.95
CA LYS A 171 26.26 -4.36 -4.29
C LYS A 171 25.62 -3.44 -5.34
N ILE A 172 24.55 -2.73 -4.97
CA ILE A 172 23.88 -1.78 -5.86
C ILE A 172 24.73 -0.51 -6.02
N SER A 173 25.37 -0.01 -4.98
CA SER A 173 26.22 1.19 -5.09
C SER A 173 27.42 0.97 -6.01
N LEU A 174 27.86 -0.28 -6.18
CA LEU A 174 28.91 -0.65 -7.11
C LEU A 174 28.42 -0.76 -8.58
N THR A 175 27.11 -0.83 -8.82
CA THR A 175 26.55 -1.05 -10.17
C THR A 175 25.61 0.07 -10.64
N SER A 176 25.11 0.93 -9.75
CA SER A 176 24.17 2.00 -10.03
C SER A 176 24.53 3.27 -9.26
N SER A 177 24.36 4.43 -9.90
CA SER A 177 24.51 5.74 -9.28
C SER A 177 23.30 6.18 -8.45
N LEU A 178 22.14 5.54 -8.68
CA LEU A 178 20.92 5.80 -7.91
C LEU A 178 20.70 4.67 -6.90
N LEU A 179 20.65 5.02 -5.62
CA LEU A 179 20.38 4.08 -4.55
C LEU A 179 18.88 4.10 -4.16
N PRO A 180 18.29 2.94 -3.84
CA PRO A 180 16.95 2.85 -3.29
C PRO A 180 16.84 3.63 -1.97
N PHE A 181 15.65 4.14 -1.67
CA PHE A 181 15.41 4.93 -0.45
C PHE A 181 15.86 4.21 0.83
N GLY A 182 15.59 2.90 0.96
CA GLY A 182 16.00 2.13 2.14
C GLY A 182 17.52 1.96 2.31
N CYS A 183 18.33 2.31 1.30
CA CYS A 183 19.78 2.37 1.41
C CYS A 183 20.30 3.75 1.86
N HIS A 184 19.45 4.79 1.82
CA HIS A 184 19.78 6.10 2.35
C HIS A 184 19.66 6.05 3.88
N GLY A 185 20.78 5.82 4.56
CA GLY A 185 20.81 5.85 6.02
C GLY A 185 20.52 7.25 6.55
N ASN A 186 19.59 7.36 7.51
CA ASN A 186 19.37 8.59 8.30
C ASN A 186 20.55 8.97 9.21
N ASN A 187 21.57 8.12 9.27
CA ASN A 187 22.91 8.50 9.65
C ASN A 187 23.81 7.99 8.54
N SER A 188 24.76 8.84 8.14
CA SER A 188 25.94 8.54 7.33
C SER A 188 26.56 7.20 7.70
N SER A 189 25.97 6.11 7.22
CA SER A 189 26.53 4.79 7.32
C SER A 189 27.78 4.85 6.45
N LEU A 190 28.84 4.20 6.91
CA LEU A 190 30.17 4.20 6.28
C LEU A 190 30.15 3.93 4.76
N ILE A 191 29.05 3.37 4.24
CA ILE A 191 28.78 3.10 2.84
C ILE A 191 28.59 4.39 2.02
N THR A 192 27.78 5.36 2.49
CA THR A 192 27.62 6.64 1.75
C THR A 192 28.94 7.40 1.71
N ARG A 193 29.68 7.41 2.82
CA ARG A 193 30.98 8.08 2.90
C ARG A 193 32.05 7.43 2.03
N SER A 194 32.08 6.10 1.94
CA SER A 194 33.02 5.36 1.10
C SER A 194 32.65 5.43 -0.39
N THR A 195 31.36 5.46 -0.73
CA THR A 195 30.89 5.65 -2.11
C THR A 195 31.05 7.08 -2.60
N GLU A 196 30.87 8.10 -1.76
CA GLU A 196 31.20 9.49 -2.06
C GLU A 196 32.71 9.68 -2.29
N LEU A 197 33.56 9.02 -1.48
CA LEU A 197 35.01 9.02 -1.68
C LEU A 197 35.41 8.31 -2.98
N LEU A 198 34.74 7.21 -3.34
CA LEU A 198 34.99 6.50 -4.61
C LEU A 198 34.49 7.30 -5.83
N THR A 199 33.33 7.94 -5.75
CA THR A 199 32.79 8.76 -6.83
C THR A 199 33.54 10.09 -7.01
N SER A 200 34.07 10.68 -5.94
CA SER A 200 34.92 11.87 -6.02
C SER A 200 36.37 11.59 -6.44
N SER A 201 36.84 10.34 -6.30
CA SER A 201 38.19 9.93 -6.74
C SER A 201 38.24 9.30 -8.13
N LEU A 202 37.09 8.92 -8.71
CA LEU A 202 37.01 8.45 -10.09
C LEU A 202 36.86 9.65 -11.05
N PRO A 203 37.82 9.88 -11.97
CA PRO A 203 37.69 10.90 -13.00
C PRO A 203 36.77 10.37 -14.11
N PHE A 204 35.48 10.20 -13.82
CA PHE A 204 34.51 9.70 -14.79
C PHE A 204 33.30 10.64 -14.91
N LYS A 205 33.58 11.87 -15.35
CA LYS A 205 32.77 12.48 -16.40
C LYS A 205 33.15 11.82 -17.73
N GLN A 206 32.79 10.55 -17.92
CA GLN A 206 32.56 10.07 -19.28
C GLN A 206 31.06 9.83 -19.37
N GLU A 207 30.41 10.65 -20.18
CA GLU A 207 29.14 10.29 -20.77
C GLU A 207 29.31 8.90 -21.37
N PHE A 208 28.48 7.94 -20.93
CA PHE A 208 28.42 6.64 -21.57
C PHE A 208 27.96 6.86 -23.01
N LEU A 209 28.91 6.83 -23.95
CA LEU A 209 28.60 6.81 -25.36
C LEU A 209 27.95 5.45 -25.68
N PRO A 210 26.83 5.43 -26.43
CA PRO A 210 26.15 4.19 -26.77
C PRO A 210 27.07 3.29 -27.61
N PHE A 211 27.02 1.99 -27.31
CA PHE A 211 27.79 0.94 -27.96
C PHE A 211 27.57 0.96 -29.49
N GLN A 212 28.60 1.29 -30.27
CA GLN A 212 28.56 1.15 -31.73
C GLN A 212 28.95 -0.27 -32.12
N ILE A 213 28.02 -0.95 -32.79
CA ILE A 213 28.25 -2.28 -33.36
C ILE A 213 29.11 -2.11 -34.61
N ILE A 214 30.34 -2.63 -34.58
CA ILE A 214 31.20 -2.72 -35.75
C ILE A 214 30.70 -3.92 -36.57
N SER A 215 30.08 -3.65 -37.73
CA SER A 215 29.79 -4.66 -38.73
C SER A 215 31.03 -4.91 -39.57
N GLU A 216 31.66 -6.08 -39.41
CA GLU A 216 32.70 -6.54 -40.33
C GLU A 216 32.06 -7.17 -41.57
N SER A 217 32.54 -6.72 -42.74
CA SER A 217 32.20 -7.18 -44.08
C SER A 217 33.01 -8.40 -44.51
#